data_AF-A0A3D3UZR0-F1
#
_entry.id   AF-A0A3D3UZR0-F1
#
_cell.length_a   1.000
_cell.length_b   1.000
_cell.length_c   1.000
_cell.angle_alpha   90.00
_cell.angle_beta   90.00
_cell.angle_gamma   90.00
#
_symmetry.space_group_name_H-M   'P 1'
#
loop_
_entity.id
_entity.type
_entity.pdbx_description
1 polymer ?
#
loop_
_entity_poly.entity_id
_entity_poly.type
_entity_poly.pdbx_seq_one_letter_code
_entity_poly.pdbx_strand_id
1 'polypeptide(L)'
;MTKRRQGRNRKLAKNKLKFDHRLVLTNWMLELFGVATFEDLGKHMRDPAFEGFNEDGISRFHQCLKLIFDRPELPNDILLAYDGNIVRHWKRITEKRNADGQNLYPKYFQYLCLLFTEIYMDRYFRDPEKLLVDLNAYAERFNAGETPQQQQSPGQLFATGLPKDAQIKPYEPVDLKKLAFWSATGSGKTLLMHVNILQYQHYQKLNGRESETNRTILLTPNEGLSLQHHDEFRLSGMDADLFNKDAGGLFTGRSIEIIDVNKLRETTGEKTVSVDAFEGNNLVLVDEGHRGTSGAEVGHWMQMRNRLCEKGFSFEYSATFGQAVKASGNK
;
A
#
# COMPACT_ATOMS: atom_id res chain seq x y z
N MET A 1 3.31 45.33 28.23
CA MET A 1 2.42 44.19 27.90
C MET A 1 2.76 43.46 26.58
N THR A 2 3.86 43.80 25.90
CA THR A 2 4.15 43.36 24.51
C THR A 2 4.98 42.07 24.39
N LYS A 3 5.76 41.67 25.41
CA LYS A 3 6.58 40.44 25.37
C LYS A 3 5.78 39.13 25.55
N ARG A 4 4.58 39.16 26.17
CA ARG A 4 3.75 37.97 26.42
C ARG A 4 2.95 37.49 25.19
N ARG A 5 2.65 38.37 24.22
CA ARG A 5 1.94 38.00 22.98
C ARG A 5 2.84 37.35 21.93
N GLN A 6 4.10 37.79 21.80
CA GLN A 6 5.07 37.16 20.88
C GLN A 6 5.46 35.73 21.29
N GLY A 7 5.51 35.44 22.60
CA GLY A 7 5.78 34.09 23.11
C GLY A 7 4.66 33.08 22.85
N ARG A 8 3.39 33.53 22.80
CA ARG A 8 2.24 32.68 22.45
C ARG A 8 2.18 32.40 20.94
N ASN A 9 2.44 33.40 20.09
CA ASN A 9 2.48 33.19 18.64
C ASN A 9 3.68 32.33 18.18
N ARG A 10 4.84 32.40 18.85
CA ARG A 10 5.97 31.49 18.58
C ARG A 10 5.75 30.06 19.07
N LYS A 11 4.88 29.84 20.06
CA LYS A 11 4.52 28.49 20.56
C LYS A 11 3.49 27.80 19.67
N LEU A 12 2.61 28.56 19.01
CA LEU A 12 1.66 28.05 18.02
C LEU A 12 2.34 27.62 16.71
N ALA A 13 3.46 28.26 16.34
CA ALA A 13 4.25 27.96 15.14
C ALA A 13 5.14 26.69 15.23
N LYS A 14 4.95 25.83 16.24
CA LYS A 14 5.75 24.59 16.45
C LYS A 14 4.94 23.30 16.52
N ASN A 15 3.64 23.34 16.21
CA ASN A 15 2.93 22.11 15.88
C ASN A 15 3.33 21.70 14.47
N LYS A 16 4.49 21.02 14.36
CA LYS A 16 4.86 20.31 13.13
C LYS A 16 3.66 19.44 12.74
N LEU A 17 3.13 19.67 11.55
CA LEU A 17 2.08 18.84 10.96
C LEU A 17 2.52 17.38 11.06
N LYS A 18 1.68 16.53 11.65
CA LYS A 18 2.00 15.12 11.79
C LYS A 18 1.90 14.43 10.43
N PHE A 19 2.66 13.35 10.25
CA PHE A 19 2.72 12.62 8.98
C PHE A 19 1.38 12.00 8.57
N ASP A 20 0.64 11.44 9.54
CA ASP A 20 -0.71 10.91 9.37
C ASP A 20 -1.71 11.96 8.87
N HIS A 21 -1.43 13.26 9.07
CA HIS A 21 -2.25 14.34 8.54
C HIS A 21 -1.89 14.75 7.10
N ARG A 22 -1.02 14.01 6.41
CA ARG A 22 -0.53 14.32 5.05
C ARG A 22 -0.80 13.18 4.05
N LEU A 23 -1.67 12.25 4.41
CA LEU A 23 -1.98 11.06 3.63
C LEU A 23 -3.02 11.36 2.54
N VAL A 24 -2.60 12.09 1.49
CA VAL A 24 -3.48 12.54 0.40
C VAL A 24 -4.21 11.38 -0.27
N LEU A 25 -3.51 10.31 -0.63
CA LEU A 25 -4.14 9.15 -1.27
C LEU A 25 -5.22 8.52 -0.40
N THR A 26 -4.96 8.35 0.90
CA THR A 26 -5.96 7.83 1.85
C THR A 26 -7.16 8.77 1.95
N ASN A 27 -6.93 10.08 2.04
CA ASN A 27 -8.01 11.05 2.16
C ASN A 27 -8.85 11.16 0.88
N TRP A 28 -8.23 11.05 -0.29
CA TRP A 28 -8.92 10.94 -1.56
C TRP A 28 -9.80 9.69 -1.62
N MET A 29 -9.28 8.53 -1.18
CA MET A 29 -10.09 7.31 -1.07
C MET A 29 -11.29 7.48 -0.15
N LEU A 30 -11.14 8.18 0.99
CA LEU A 30 -12.26 8.47 1.89
C LEU A 30 -13.30 9.40 1.26
N GLU A 31 -12.88 10.37 0.43
CA GLU A 31 -13.81 11.26 -0.30
C GLU A 31 -14.71 10.47 -1.26
N LEU A 32 -14.23 9.38 -1.88
CA LEU A 32 -15.07 8.49 -2.72
C LEU A 32 -16.25 7.85 -1.97
N PHE A 33 -16.19 7.82 -0.63
CA PHE A 33 -17.27 7.33 0.25
C PHE A 33 -17.97 8.47 1.01
N GLY A 34 -17.63 9.73 0.73
CA GLY A 34 -18.21 10.90 1.39
C GLY A 34 -17.85 11.03 2.88
N VAL A 35 -16.76 10.40 3.34
CA VAL A 35 -16.35 10.40 4.75
C VAL A 35 -15.03 11.11 4.98
N ALA A 36 -14.86 11.68 6.18
CA ALA A 36 -13.66 12.42 6.55
C ALA A 36 -12.60 11.57 7.25
N THR A 37 -12.98 10.45 7.87
CA THR A 37 -12.03 9.61 8.61
C THR A 37 -12.22 8.14 8.28
N PHE A 38 -11.13 7.36 8.43
CA PHE A 38 -11.21 5.90 8.32
C PHE A 38 -12.11 5.29 9.41
N GLU A 39 -12.22 5.94 10.57
CA GLU A 39 -13.14 5.56 11.63
C GLU A 39 -14.60 5.69 11.17
N ASP A 40 -14.95 6.77 10.49
CA ASP A 40 -16.30 6.98 9.93
C ASP A 40 -16.66 5.95 8.86
N LEU A 41 -15.69 5.56 8.03
CA LEU A 41 -15.89 4.50 7.03
C LEU A 41 -16.10 3.14 7.70
N GLY A 42 -15.28 2.81 8.69
CA GLY A 42 -15.25 1.48 9.31
C GLY A 42 -16.28 1.27 10.42
N LYS A 43 -16.88 2.32 11.00
CA LYS A 43 -17.69 2.23 12.24
C LYS A 43 -18.79 1.17 12.21
N HIS A 44 -19.43 0.96 11.06
CA HIS A 44 -20.53 0.00 10.88
C HIS A 44 -20.08 -1.40 10.43
N MET A 45 -18.77 -1.63 10.35
CA MET A 45 -18.18 -2.89 9.85
C MET A 45 -17.33 -3.58 10.92
N ARG A 46 -17.19 -2.98 12.12
CA ARG A 46 -16.29 -3.50 13.18
C ARG A 46 -16.79 -4.76 13.87
N ASP A 47 -18.11 -5.00 13.82
CA ASP A 47 -18.69 -6.18 14.45
C ASP A 47 -18.21 -7.44 13.70
N PRO A 48 -17.60 -8.42 14.40
CA PRO A 48 -17.20 -9.69 13.80
C PRO A 48 -18.32 -10.44 13.08
N ALA A 49 -19.60 -10.17 13.38
CA ALA A 49 -20.74 -10.73 12.65
C ALA A 49 -20.79 -10.33 11.16
N PHE A 50 -20.10 -9.24 10.79
CA PHE A 50 -19.91 -8.83 9.40
C PHE A 50 -18.68 -9.45 8.74
N GLU A 51 -17.88 -10.24 9.46
CA GLU A 51 -16.81 -11.00 8.84
C GLU A 51 -17.42 -12.20 8.09
N GLY A 52 -16.99 -12.39 6.84
CA GLY A 52 -17.39 -13.53 6.03
C GLY A 52 -18.19 -13.18 4.79
N PHE A 53 -18.55 -14.24 4.08
CA PHE A 53 -19.23 -14.18 2.79
C PHE A 53 -20.65 -14.75 2.93
N ASN A 54 -21.61 -14.21 2.17
CA ASN A 54 -22.95 -14.76 2.09
C ASN A 54 -23.00 -15.98 1.13
N GLU A 55 -24.19 -16.54 0.92
CA GLU A 55 -24.42 -17.71 0.06
C GLU A 55 -24.05 -17.44 -1.41
N ASP A 56 -24.19 -16.20 -1.87
CA ASP A 56 -23.80 -15.77 -3.22
C ASP A 56 -22.29 -15.51 -3.36
N GLY A 57 -21.51 -15.67 -2.28
CA GLY A 57 -20.08 -15.37 -2.27
C GLY A 57 -19.76 -13.87 -2.27
N ILE A 58 -20.68 -13.03 -1.81
CA ILE A 58 -20.51 -11.58 -1.62
C ILE A 58 -20.07 -11.32 -0.18
N SER A 59 -19.13 -10.40 0.02
CA SER A 59 -18.74 -9.98 1.37
C SER A 59 -19.88 -9.28 2.09
N ARG A 60 -20.08 -9.60 3.37
CA ARG A 60 -21.03 -8.85 4.22
C ARG A 60 -20.62 -7.37 4.32
N PHE A 61 -19.32 -7.07 4.20
CA PHE A 61 -18.81 -5.70 4.12
C PHE A 61 -19.28 -4.92 2.89
N HIS A 62 -19.42 -5.57 1.73
CA HIS A 62 -19.98 -4.93 0.53
C HIS A 62 -21.42 -4.44 0.80
N GLN A 63 -22.23 -5.23 1.52
CA GLN A 63 -23.60 -4.84 1.87
C GLN A 63 -23.62 -3.58 2.75
N CYS A 64 -22.73 -3.50 3.75
CA CYS A 64 -22.57 -2.29 4.57
C CYS A 64 -22.25 -1.07 3.70
N LEU A 65 -21.27 -1.20 2.78
CA LEU A 65 -20.84 -0.08 1.94
C LEU A 65 -21.94 0.39 0.97
N LYS A 66 -22.70 -0.55 0.41
CA LYS A 66 -23.82 -0.27 -0.51
C LYS A 66 -24.97 0.47 0.17
N LEU A 67 -25.28 0.14 1.43
CA LEU A 67 -26.46 0.66 2.12
C LEU A 67 -26.21 1.99 2.85
N ILE A 68 -24.97 2.24 3.28
CA ILE A 68 -24.66 3.32 4.23
C ILE A 68 -24.14 4.57 3.53
N PHE A 69 -23.44 4.43 2.41
CA PHE A 69 -22.71 5.53 1.79
C PHE A 69 -23.29 5.86 0.42
N ASP A 70 -23.48 7.15 0.16
CA ASP A 70 -23.69 7.67 -1.19
C ASP A 70 -22.34 7.78 -1.91
N ARG A 71 -22.25 7.14 -3.08
CA ARG A 71 -20.98 6.85 -3.77
C ARG A 71 -21.15 7.03 -5.29
N PRO A 72 -21.34 8.26 -5.77
CA PRO A 72 -21.62 8.51 -7.18
C PRO A 72 -20.48 8.03 -8.11
N GLU A 73 -19.23 8.10 -7.66
CA GLU A 73 -18.06 7.60 -8.41
C GLU A 73 -17.84 6.08 -8.31
N LEU A 74 -18.52 5.40 -7.39
CA LEU A 74 -18.44 3.95 -7.21
C LEU A 74 -19.84 3.32 -7.22
N PRO A 75 -20.52 3.30 -8.39
CA PRO A 75 -21.79 2.60 -8.55
C PRO A 75 -21.78 1.16 -8.04
N ASN A 76 -22.97 0.63 -7.75
CA ASN A 76 -23.12 -0.66 -7.06
C ASN A 76 -22.56 -1.86 -7.84
N ASP A 77 -22.63 -1.83 -9.16
CA ASP A 77 -22.05 -2.84 -10.05
C ASP A 77 -20.52 -2.82 -10.01
N ILE A 78 -19.91 -1.63 -10.04
CA ILE A 78 -18.45 -1.48 -9.90
C ILE A 78 -18.00 -1.95 -8.52
N LEU A 79 -18.69 -1.54 -7.45
CA LEU A 79 -18.35 -1.98 -6.10
C LEU A 79 -18.48 -3.50 -5.95
N LEU A 80 -19.52 -4.09 -6.53
CA LEU A 80 -19.73 -5.54 -6.51
C LEU A 80 -18.63 -6.29 -7.29
N ALA A 81 -18.17 -5.73 -8.42
CA ALA A 81 -17.05 -6.31 -9.17
C ALA A 81 -15.76 -6.31 -8.34
N TYR A 82 -15.45 -5.21 -7.63
CA TYR A 82 -14.32 -5.15 -6.71
C TYR A 82 -14.46 -6.14 -5.55
N ASP A 83 -15.65 -6.25 -4.94
CA ASP A 83 -15.91 -7.25 -3.90
C ASP A 83 -15.67 -8.67 -4.42
N GLY A 84 -16.21 -9.01 -5.59
CA GLY A 84 -16.02 -10.32 -6.21
C GLY A 84 -14.55 -10.66 -6.45
N ASN A 85 -13.73 -9.68 -6.84
CA ASN A 85 -12.28 -9.83 -6.95
C ASN A 85 -11.63 -10.14 -5.60
N ILE A 86 -11.95 -9.35 -4.58
CA ILE A 86 -11.43 -9.52 -3.22
C ILE A 86 -11.79 -10.90 -2.66
N VAL A 87 -13.06 -11.30 -2.76
CA VAL A 87 -13.53 -12.60 -2.25
C VAL A 87 -12.83 -13.74 -2.98
N ARG A 88 -12.71 -13.68 -4.30
CA ARG A 88 -12.02 -14.69 -5.11
C ARG A 88 -10.55 -14.83 -4.68
N HIS A 89 -9.83 -13.72 -4.55
CA HIS A 89 -8.42 -13.74 -4.18
C HIS A 89 -8.22 -14.17 -2.72
N TRP A 90 -9.07 -13.72 -1.81
CA TRP A 90 -9.02 -14.12 -0.40
C TRP A 90 -9.26 -15.62 -0.23
N LYS A 91 -10.30 -16.16 -0.88
CA LYS A 91 -10.59 -17.61 -0.87
C LYS A 91 -9.40 -18.41 -1.38
N ARG A 92 -8.76 -17.99 -2.48
CA ARG A 92 -7.56 -18.64 -3.01
C ARG A 92 -6.43 -18.73 -1.99
N ILE A 93 -6.06 -17.63 -1.34
CA ILE A 93 -4.91 -17.61 -0.43
C ILE A 93 -5.20 -18.24 0.95
N THR A 94 -6.47 -18.44 1.29
CA THR A 94 -6.88 -19.03 2.58
C THR A 94 -7.35 -20.48 2.45
N GLU A 95 -7.47 -21.03 1.24
CA GLU A 95 -8.02 -22.37 0.98
C GLU A 95 -7.40 -23.45 1.87
N LYS A 96 -6.06 -23.59 1.86
CA LYS A 96 -5.36 -24.61 2.67
C LYS A 96 -5.55 -24.38 4.18
N ARG A 97 -5.40 -23.14 4.63
CA ARG A 97 -5.56 -22.79 6.06
C ARG A 97 -6.99 -23.06 6.56
N ASN A 98 -7.98 -22.83 5.70
CA ASN A 98 -9.39 -23.07 6.02
C ASN A 98 -9.74 -24.55 5.98
N ALA A 99 -9.12 -25.35 5.08
CA ALA A 99 -9.24 -26.80 5.09
C ALA A 99 -8.73 -27.41 6.41
N ASP A 100 -7.73 -26.79 7.05
CA ASP A 100 -7.21 -27.16 8.37
C ASP A 100 -8.05 -26.58 9.54
N GLY A 101 -9.20 -25.97 9.26
CA GLY A 101 -10.16 -25.51 10.27
C GLY A 101 -9.90 -24.10 10.84
N GLN A 102 -9.00 -23.30 10.26
CA GLN A 102 -8.71 -21.94 10.76
C GLN A 102 -9.82 -20.92 10.47
N ASN A 103 -10.69 -21.18 9.47
CA ASN A 103 -11.81 -20.30 9.07
C ASN A 103 -11.45 -18.81 9.00
N LEU A 104 -10.49 -18.47 8.14
CA LEU A 104 -9.95 -17.12 7.97
C LEU A 104 -10.81 -16.27 7.04
N TYR A 105 -11.45 -15.27 7.62
CA TYR A 105 -12.14 -14.18 6.90
C TYR A 105 -11.36 -12.86 7.05
N PRO A 106 -11.46 -11.95 6.07
CA PRO A 106 -10.82 -10.65 6.21
C PRO A 106 -11.48 -9.89 7.35
N LYS A 107 -10.67 -9.20 8.16
CA LYS A 107 -11.16 -8.16 9.07
C LYS A 107 -11.60 -6.94 8.25
N TYR A 108 -12.49 -6.10 8.80
CA TYR A 108 -13.02 -4.93 8.08
C TYR A 108 -11.90 -4.02 7.53
N PHE A 109 -10.85 -3.78 8.31
CA PHE A 109 -9.74 -2.93 7.86
C PHE A 109 -8.89 -3.59 6.78
N GLN A 110 -8.78 -4.93 6.78
CA GLN A 110 -8.11 -5.67 5.70
C GLN A 110 -8.94 -5.56 4.42
N TYR A 111 -10.24 -5.80 4.51
CA TYR A 111 -11.16 -5.64 3.39
C TYR A 111 -11.11 -4.23 2.81
N LEU A 112 -11.14 -3.18 3.64
CA LEU A 112 -11.05 -1.79 3.18
C LEU A 112 -9.70 -1.49 2.51
N CYS A 113 -8.58 -2.01 3.03
CA CYS A 113 -7.28 -1.89 2.36
C CYS A 113 -7.28 -2.55 0.98
N LEU A 114 -7.86 -3.76 0.87
CA LEU A 114 -7.98 -4.46 -0.41
C LEU A 114 -8.90 -3.73 -1.38
N LEU A 115 -10.00 -3.15 -0.90
CA LEU A 115 -10.92 -2.35 -1.71
C LEU A 115 -10.26 -1.08 -2.23
N PHE A 116 -9.51 -0.36 -1.40
CA PHE A 116 -8.75 0.81 -1.87
C PHE A 116 -7.70 0.40 -2.92
N THR A 117 -7.16 -0.81 -2.80
CA THR A 117 -6.24 -1.37 -3.79
C THR A 117 -6.94 -1.74 -5.08
N GLU A 118 -8.14 -2.35 -5.06
CA GLU A 118 -8.96 -2.58 -6.26
C GLU A 118 -9.20 -1.25 -7.01
N ILE A 119 -9.71 -0.23 -6.31
CA ILE A 119 -10.01 1.08 -6.89
C ILE A 119 -8.75 1.70 -7.53
N TYR A 120 -7.62 1.64 -6.82
CA TYR A 120 -6.37 2.21 -7.30
C TYR A 120 -5.84 1.46 -8.53
N MET A 121 -5.77 0.13 -8.47
CA MET A 121 -5.24 -0.69 -9.57
C MET A 121 -6.11 -0.55 -10.82
N ASP A 122 -7.42 -0.55 -10.65
CA ASP A 122 -8.36 -0.37 -11.74
C ASP A 122 -8.14 0.97 -12.46
N ARG A 123 -8.00 2.07 -11.72
CA ARG A 123 -7.72 3.39 -12.31
C ARG A 123 -6.31 3.47 -12.90
N TYR A 124 -5.30 2.92 -12.21
CA TYR A 124 -3.91 2.93 -12.67
C TYR A 124 -3.72 2.17 -13.99
N PHE A 125 -4.32 0.99 -14.13
CA PHE A 125 -4.17 0.18 -15.33
C PHE A 125 -5.03 0.67 -16.49
N ARG A 126 -6.21 1.23 -16.20
CA ARG A 126 -7.13 1.75 -17.22
C ARG A 126 -6.64 3.08 -17.82
N ASP A 127 -6.30 4.04 -16.97
CA ASP A 127 -5.93 5.40 -17.40
C ASP A 127 -5.03 6.07 -16.34
N PRO A 128 -3.71 5.82 -16.37
CA PRO A 128 -2.78 6.40 -15.40
C PRO A 128 -2.65 7.92 -15.54
N GLU A 129 -2.89 8.50 -16.72
CA GLU A 129 -2.85 9.94 -16.92
C GLU A 129 -4.02 10.61 -16.21
N LYS A 130 -5.23 10.06 -16.37
CA LYS A 130 -6.40 10.52 -15.62
C LYS A 130 -6.21 10.35 -14.11
N LEU A 131 -5.68 9.21 -13.65
CA LEU A 131 -5.39 9.01 -12.22
C LEU A 131 -4.44 10.09 -11.68
N LEU A 132 -3.40 10.45 -12.44
CA LEU A 132 -2.46 11.50 -12.06
C LEU A 132 -3.16 12.86 -11.93
N VAL A 133 -4.00 13.21 -12.90
CA VAL A 133 -4.78 14.45 -12.90
C VAL A 133 -5.72 14.50 -11.70
N ASP A 134 -6.47 13.42 -11.46
CA ASP A 134 -7.44 13.35 -10.36
C ASP A 134 -6.73 13.48 -8.99
N LEU A 135 -5.59 12.81 -8.80
CA LEU A 135 -4.80 12.91 -7.56
C LEU A 135 -4.19 14.30 -7.36
N ASN A 136 -3.71 14.95 -8.42
CA ASN A 136 -3.15 16.29 -8.35
C ASN A 136 -4.22 17.35 -8.07
N ALA A 137 -5.39 17.25 -8.69
CA ALA A 137 -6.53 18.11 -8.39
C ALA A 137 -6.96 17.97 -6.91
N TYR A 138 -6.98 16.75 -6.38
CA TYR A 138 -7.24 16.54 -4.96
C TYR A 138 -6.12 17.09 -4.06
N ALA A 139 -4.84 16.92 -4.43
CA ALA A 139 -3.70 17.46 -3.69
C ALA A 139 -3.70 18.99 -3.63
N GLU A 140 -4.13 19.67 -4.69
CA GLU A 140 -4.30 21.14 -4.70
C GLU A 140 -5.39 21.59 -3.72
N ARG A 141 -6.57 20.98 -3.77
CA ARG A 141 -7.65 21.22 -2.80
C ARG A 141 -7.19 20.93 -1.38
N PHE A 142 -6.45 19.84 -1.18
CA PHE A 142 -5.86 19.47 0.10
C PHE A 142 -4.85 20.52 0.59
N ASN A 143 -4.00 21.05 -0.29
CA ASN A 143 -3.09 22.13 0.08
C ASN A 143 -3.84 23.42 0.43
N ALA A 144 -4.99 23.67 -0.19
CA ALA A 144 -5.84 24.84 0.06
C ALA A 144 -6.72 24.74 1.31
N GLY A 145 -6.86 23.56 1.93
CA GLY A 145 -7.75 23.37 3.09
C GLY A 145 -9.20 23.08 2.69
N GLU A 146 -9.45 22.71 1.43
CA GLU A 146 -10.78 22.61 0.81
C GLU A 146 -11.33 21.18 0.80
N THR A 147 -10.76 20.29 1.62
CA THR A 147 -11.16 18.89 1.71
C THR A 147 -11.96 18.62 3.00
N PRO A 148 -12.94 17.69 2.99
CA PRO A 148 -13.74 17.36 4.18
C PRO A 148 -12.89 16.98 5.40
N GLN A 149 -11.77 16.28 5.16
CA GLN A 149 -10.84 15.80 6.18
C GLN A 149 -10.19 16.95 6.97
N GLN A 150 -9.96 18.08 6.29
CA GLN A 150 -9.35 19.26 6.88
C GLN A 150 -10.36 20.16 7.59
N GLN A 151 -11.60 20.22 7.09
CA GLN A 151 -12.67 20.99 7.72
C GLN A 151 -13.10 20.42 9.08
N GLN A 152 -12.98 19.11 9.27
CA GLN A 152 -13.30 18.44 10.54
C GLN A 152 -12.12 18.36 11.52
N SER A 153 -10.90 18.70 11.08
CA SER A 153 -9.70 18.62 11.91
C SER A 153 -9.67 19.73 12.99
N PRO A 154 -9.44 19.42 14.27
CA PRO A 154 -9.42 20.46 15.32
C PRO A 154 -8.26 21.45 15.17
N GLY A 155 -8.59 22.72 14.93
CA GLY A 155 -7.66 23.85 15.07
C GLY A 155 -7.46 24.69 13.80
N GLN A 156 -6.91 25.89 13.97
CA GLN A 156 -6.64 26.86 12.89
C GLN A 156 -5.60 26.36 11.85
N LEU A 157 -4.98 25.19 12.06
CA LEU A 157 -3.84 24.70 11.27
C LEU A 157 -4.20 24.42 9.80
N PHE A 158 -5.47 24.12 9.53
CA PHE A 158 -5.97 23.83 8.18
C PHE A 158 -7.02 24.84 7.70
N ALA A 159 -7.43 25.78 8.55
CA ALA A 159 -8.48 26.76 8.24
C ALA A 159 -8.10 27.71 7.08
N THR A 160 -6.80 27.81 6.76
CA THR A 160 -6.26 28.61 5.66
C THR A 160 -5.38 27.79 4.71
N GLY A 161 -5.56 26.45 4.70
CA GLY A 161 -4.69 25.53 3.97
C GLY A 161 -3.36 25.24 4.65
N LEU A 162 -2.57 24.37 4.01
CA LEU A 162 -1.26 23.95 4.50
C LEU A 162 -0.22 25.06 4.37
N PRO A 163 0.67 25.24 5.37
CA PRO A 163 1.84 26.11 5.23
C PRO A 163 2.69 25.73 4.02
N LYS A 164 3.26 26.72 3.30
CA LYS A 164 4.04 26.50 2.07
C LYS A 164 5.12 25.43 2.20
N ASP A 165 5.79 25.31 3.36
CA ASP A 165 6.86 24.34 3.58
C ASP A 165 6.38 22.93 3.95
N ALA A 166 5.06 22.74 4.08
CA ALA A 166 4.39 21.48 4.36
C ALA A 166 3.40 21.06 3.24
N GLN A 167 3.25 21.88 2.19
CA GLN A 167 2.42 21.57 1.04
C GLN A 167 2.91 20.30 0.36
N ILE A 168 1.95 19.50 -0.09
CA ILE A 168 2.19 18.30 -0.88
C ILE A 168 2.53 18.77 -2.28
N LYS A 169 3.69 18.34 -2.79
CA LYS A 169 4.08 18.63 -4.18
C LYS A 169 3.15 17.88 -5.13
N PRO A 170 2.92 18.41 -6.35
CA PRO A 170 2.25 17.65 -7.38
C PRO A 170 2.93 16.30 -7.59
N TYR A 171 2.13 15.26 -7.70
CA TYR A 171 2.53 13.92 -8.09
C TYR A 171 3.02 13.92 -9.54
N GLU A 172 4.02 13.09 -9.79
CA GLU A 172 4.56 12.77 -11.10
C GLU A 172 4.19 11.33 -11.50
N PRO A 173 4.29 10.93 -12.79
CA PRO A 173 3.95 9.58 -13.23
C PRO A 173 4.69 8.46 -12.47
N VAL A 174 5.90 8.73 -11.99
CA VAL A 174 6.70 7.79 -11.19
C VAL A 174 6.08 7.53 -9.81
N ASP A 175 5.39 8.52 -9.23
CA ASP A 175 4.76 8.39 -7.91
C ASP A 175 3.58 7.43 -7.93
N LEU A 176 2.96 7.23 -9.09
CA LEU A 176 1.84 6.28 -9.24
C LEU A 176 2.26 4.81 -9.13
N LYS A 177 3.56 4.53 -9.23
CA LYS A 177 4.10 3.16 -9.27
C LYS A 177 4.40 2.59 -7.88
N LYS A 178 3.86 3.20 -6.82
CA LYS A 178 4.10 2.79 -5.44
C LYS A 178 2.86 2.89 -4.57
N LEU A 179 2.55 1.81 -3.86
CA LEU A 179 1.59 1.83 -2.76
C LEU A 179 2.26 1.43 -1.45
N ALA A 180 2.04 2.23 -0.40
CA ALA A 180 2.58 1.99 0.93
C ALA A 180 1.47 1.64 1.92
N PHE A 181 1.58 0.47 2.56
CA PHE A 181 0.65 -0.05 3.55
C PHE A 181 1.20 0.18 4.94
N TRP A 182 0.66 1.21 5.61
CA TRP A 182 1.01 1.52 6.99
C TRP A 182 0.01 0.86 7.96
N SER A 183 0.41 -0.24 8.58
CA SER A 183 -0.43 -0.92 9.59
C SER A 183 0.38 -1.70 10.63
N ALA A 184 -0.16 -1.79 11.85
CA ALA A 184 0.49 -2.39 13.01
C ALA A 184 0.96 -3.84 12.75
N THR A 185 1.96 -4.30 13.50
CA THR A 185 2.34 -5.72 13.52
C THR A 185 1.14 -6.57 13.98
N GLY A 186 0.90 -7.71 13.32
CA GLY A 186 -0.27 -8.54 13.58
C GLY A 186 -1.55 -8.14 12.84
N SER A 187 -1.55 -7.06 12.04
CA SER A 187 -2.71 -6.68 11.19
C SER A 187 -2.95 -7.62 9.99
N GLY A 188 -2.13 -8.67 9.82
CA GLY A 188 -2.19 -9.59 8.69
C GLY A 188 -1.65 -9.02 7.37
N LYS A 189 -0.60 -8.19 7.42
CA LYS A 189 0.09 -7.64 6.23
C LYS A 189 0.53 -8.70 5.24
N THR A 190 0.95 -9.88 5.71
CA THR A 190 1.35 -10.99 4.84
C THR A 190 0.20 -11.45 3.94
N LEU A 191 -1.00 -11.64 4.49
CA LEU A 191 -2.17 -12.01 3.68
C LEU A 191 -2.58 -10.89 2.72
N LEU A 192 -2.53 -9.62 3.17
CA LEU A 192 -2.75 -8.47 2.29
C LEU A 192 -1.75 -8.45 1.14
N MET A 193 -0.48 -8.71 1.40
CA MET A 193 0.57 -8.77 0.39
C MET A 193 0.29 -9.83 -0.67
N HIS A 194 -0.14 -11.02 -0.27
CA HIS A 194 -0.47 -12.10 -1.18
C HIS A 194 -1.67 -11.74 -2.07
N VAL A 195 -2.71 -11.11 -1.51
CA VAL A 195 -3.84 -10.62 -2.31
C VAL A 195 -3.42 -9.49 -3.24
N ASN A 196 -2.59 -8.55 -2.79
CA ASN A 196 -2.12 -7.43 -3.61
C ASN A 196 -1.36 -7.90 -4.86
N ILE A 197 -0.58 -8.99 -4.77
CA ILE A 197 0.04 -9.64 -5.94
C ILE A 197 -1.03 -10.09 -6.93
N LEU A 198 -2.08 -10.77 -6.44
CA LEU A 198 -3.16 -11.27 -7.26
C LEU A 198 -4.00 -10.14 -7.88
N GLN A 199 -4.22 -9.04 -7.15
CA GLN A 199 -4.91 -7.85 -7.65
C GLN A 199 -4.11 -7.20 -8.78
N TYR A 200 -2.82 -6.98 -8.58
CA TYR A 200 -1.95 -6.42 -9.61
C TYR A 200 -1.91 -7.30 -10.87
N GLN A 201 -1.78 -8.62 -10.72
CA GLN A 201 -1.84 -9.58 -11.83
C GLN A 201 -3.20 -9.56 -12.53
N HIS A 202 -4.30 -9.46 -11.78
CA HIS A 202 -5.65 -9.37 -12.34
C HIS A 202 -5.81 -8.15 -13.26
N TYR A 203 -5.40 -6.96 -12.80
CA TYR A 203 -5.56 -5.74 -13.59
C TYR A 203 -4.56 -5.61 -14.74
N GLN A 204 -3.35 -6.16 -14.60
CA GLN A 204 -2.46 -6.32 -15.76
C GLN A 204 -3.12 -7.15 -16.85
N LYS A 205 -3.65 -8.33 -16.47
CA LYS A 205 -4.31 -9.24 -17.40
C LYS A 205 -5.55 -8.62 -18.05
N LEU A 206 -6.39 -7.98 -17.25
CA LEU A 206 -7.61 -7.32 -17.72
C LEU A 206 -7.32 -6.27 -18.80
N ASN A 207 -6.18 -5.60 -18.72
CA ASN A 207 -5.77 -4.56 -19.66
C ASN A 207 -4.76 -5.04 -20.73
N GLY A 208 -4.47 -6.36 -20.81
CA GLY A 208 -3.55 -6.92 -21.80
C GLY A 208 -2.08 -6.53 -21.60
N ARG A 209 -1.69 -6.20 -20.36
CA ARG A 209 -0.36 -5.68 -19.99
C ARG A 209 0.52 -6.72 -19.29
N GLU A 210 0.20 -8.01 -19.41
CA GLU A 210 0.92 -9.11 -18.74
C GLU A 210 2.40 -9.21 -19.14
N SER A 211 2.75 -8.78 -20.35
CA SER A 211 4.13 -8.79 -20.85
C SER A 211 4.99 -7.62 -20.35
N GLU A 212 4.42 -6.67 -19.61
CA GLU A 212 5.18 -5.53 -19.09
C GLU A 212 6.02 -5.93 -17.90
N THR A 213 5.51 -6.78 -16.99
CA THR A 213 6.24 -7.15 -15.77
C THR A 213 7.17 -8.33 -16.03
N ASN A 214 8.47 -8.16 -15.76
CA ASN A 214 9.49 -9.17 -15.96
C ASN A 214 9.45 -10.23 -14.84
N ARG A 215 9.39 -9.78 -13.58
CA ARG A 215 9.42 -10.66 -12.39
C ARG A 215 8.56 -10.11 -11.26
N THR A 216 8.10 -11.02 -10.39
CA THR A 216 7.55 -10.67 -9.08
C THR A 216 8.57 -10.99 -8.00
N ILE A 217 8.99 -10.00 -7.22
CA ILE A 217 10.09 -10.10 -6.26
C ILE A 217 9.58 -9.68 -4.87
N LEU A 218 9.79 -10.52 -3.86
CA LEU A 218 9.64 -10.14 -2.46
C LEU A 218 11.02 -9.82 -1.86
N LEU A 219 11.21 -8.57 -1.43
CA LEU A 219 12.38 -8.14 -0.67
C LEU A 219 12.12 -8.27 0.83
N THR A 220 12.94 -9.07 1.50
CA THR A 220 12.91 -9.28 2.96
C THR A 220 14.18 -8.77 3.63
N PRO A 221 14.15 -8.50 4.96
CA PRO A 221 15.30 -7.88 5.62
C PRO A 221 16.38 -8.82 6.12
N ASN A 222 16.13 -10.11 6.09
CA ASN A 222 17.11 -11.15 6.35
C ASN A 222 16.59 -12.50 5.83
N GLU A 223 17.49 -13.48 5.74
CA GLU A 223 17.18 -14.85 5.31
C GLU A 223 16.12 -15.56 6.18
N GLY A 224 16.11 -15.30 7.49
CA GLY A 224 15.13 -15.90 8.40
C GLY A 224 13.70 -15.52 8.04
N LEU A 225 13.47 -14.25 7.70
CA LEU A 225 12.18 -13.78 7.19
C LEU A 225 11.92 -14.25 5.76
N SER A 226 12.95 -14.41 4.92
CA SER A 226 12.78 -15.03 3.59
C SER A 226 12.17 -16.43 3.70
N LEU A 227 12.67 -17.25 4.63
CA LEU A 227 12.16 -18.60 4.87
C LEU A 227 10.72 -18.60 5.39
N GLN A 228 10.39 -17.69 6.32
CA GLN A 228 9.02 -17.55 6.82
C GLN A 228 8.03 -17.19 5.69
N HIS A 229 8.38 -16.22 4.84
CA HIS A 229 7.53 -15.86 3.70
C HIS A 229 7.38 -16.99 2.68
N HIS A 230 8.45 -17.75 2.42
CA HIS A 230 8.37 -18.94 1.56
C HIS A 230 7.32 -19.94 2.07
N ASP A 231 7.31 -20.23 3.38
CA ASP A 231 6.31 -21.13 3.97
C ASP A 231 4.89 -20.52 3.95
N GLU A 232 4.76 -19.21 4.18
CA GLU A 232 3.49 -18.49 4.10
C GLU A 232 2.90 -18.48 2.67
N PHE A 233 3.73 -18.38 1.63
CA PHE A 233 3.30 -18.52 0.22
C PHE A 233 2.83 -19.93 -0.09
N ARG A 234 3.54 -20.96 0.40
CA ARG A 234 3.14 -22.37 0.26
C ARG A 234 1.76 -22.61 0.88
N LEU A 235 1.50 -22.09 2.07
CA LEU A 235 0.20 -22.14 2.72
C LEU A 235 -0.88 -21.35 1.95
N SER A 236 -0.47 -20.33 1.19
CA SER A 236 -1.36 -19.54 0.33
C SER A 236 -1.57 -20.12 -1.07
N GLY A 237 -0.97 -21.28 -1.37
CA GLY A 237 -1.06 -21.91 -2.69
C GLY A 237 -0.41 -21.06 -3.80
N MET A 238 0.61 -20.28 -3.45
CA MET A 238 1.35 -19.43 -4.39
C MET A 238 2.75 -20.02 -4.58
N ASP A 239 3.20 -20.05 -5.83
CA ASP A 239 4.51 -20.56 -6.20
C ASP A 239 5.57 -19.49 -5.93
N ALA A 240 6.50 -19.79 -5.02
CA ALA A 240 7.53 -18.86 -4.56
C ALA A 240 8.79 -19.62 -4.17
N ASP A 241 9.94 -19.08 -4.59
CA ASP A 241 11.24 -19.67 -4.36
C ASP A 241 12.21 -18.65 -3.76
N LEU A 242 13.14 -19.14 -2.94
CA LEU A 242 14.28 -18.33 -2.51
C LEU A 242 15.19 -18.08 -3.70
N PHE A 243 15.58 -16.82 -3.92
CA PHE A 243 16.47 -16.49 -5.02
C PHE A 243 17.81 -17.20 -4.90
N ASN A 244 18.18 -17.90 -5.97
CA ASN A 244 19.44 -18.59 -6.11
C ASN A 244 20.13 -18.16 -7.40
N LYS A 245 21.30 -17.52 -7.25
CA LYS A 245 22.11 -17.02 -8.36
C LYS A 245 22.62 -18.12 -9.31
N ASP A 246 22.76 -19.35 -8.82
CA ASP A 246 23.36 -20.47 -9.56
C ASP A 246 22.30 -21.37 -10.22
N ALA A 247 21.01 -21.16 -9.91
CA ALA A 247 19.92 -22.04 -10.35
C ALA A 247 19.59 -21.94 -11.85
N GLY A 248 20.18 -20.99 -12.58
CA GLY A 248 19.94 -20.79 -14.01
C GLY A 248 18.51 -20.32 -14.31
N GLY A 249 18.36 -19.49 -15.35
CA GLY A 249 17.10 -18.79 -15.65
C GLY A 249 15.91 -19.65 -16.11
N LEU A 250 15.88 -20.96 -15.86
CA LEU A 250 14.85 -21.86 -16.38
C LEU A 250 13.45 -21.66 -15.74
N PHE A 251 13.38 -20.97 -14.59
CA PHE A 251 12.13 -20.64 -13.89
C PHE A 251 11.81 -19.14 -13.83
N THR A 252 12.61 -18.29 -14.48
CA THR A 252 12.44 -16.84 -14.43
C THR A 252 11.07 -16.43 -14.97
N GLY A 253 10.29 -15.73 -14.14
CA GLY A 253 9.00 -15.14 -14.51
C GLY A 253 7.76 -16.00 -14.21
N ARG A 254 7.90 -17.22 -13.65
CA ARG A 254 6.73 -18.06 -13.28
C ARG A 254 6.42 -18.09 -11.77
N SER A 255 7.44 -18.05 -10.92
CA SER A 255 7.31 -18.04 -9.47
C SER A 255 7.70 -16.68 -8.86
N ILE A 256 7.29 -16.44 -7.62
CA ILE A 256 7.66 -15.25 -6.85
C ILE A 256 9.08 -15.46 -6.31
N GLU A 257 10.01 -14.56 -6.64
CA GLU A 257 11.40 -14.64 -6.18
C GLU A 257 11.55 -13.92 -4.83
N ILE A 258 11.96 -14.63 -3.78
CA ILE A 258 12.16 -14.08 -2.44
C ILE A 258 13.65 -13.81 -2.21
N ILE A 259 13.99 -12.56 -1.88
CA ILE A 259 15.36 -12.07 -1.81
C ILE A 259 15.60 -11.31 -0.51
N ASP A 260 16.61 -11.75 0.23
CA ASP A 260 17.20 -10.95 1.29
C ASP A 260 17.94 -9.76 0.67
N VAL A 261 17.57 -8.53 1.05
CA VAL A 261 18.23 -7.32 0.54
C VAL A 261 19.75 -7.37 0.73
N ASN A 262 20.23 -8.04 1.79
CA ASN A 262 21.64 -8.06 2.14
C ASN A 262 22.47 -8.84 1.10
N LYS A 263 21.81 -9.57 0.19
CA LYS A 263 22.43 -10.22 -0.97
C LYS A 263 22.52 -9.31 -2.19
N LEU A 264 21.82 -8.17 -2.21
CA LEU A 264 21.87 -7.22 -3.33
C LEU A 264 23.10 -6.32 -3.23
N ARG A 265 23.85 -6.18 -4.33
CA ARG A 265 25.00 -5.27 -4.47
C ARG A 265 24.98 -4.59 -5.83
N GLU A 266 25.91 -3.68 -6.07
CA GLU A 266 26.13 -3.10 -7.40
C GLU A 266 26.78 -4.13 -8.35
N THR A 267 27.70 -4.94 -7.83
CA THR A 267 28.39 -5.99 -8.59
C THR A 267 28.09 -7.38 -8.01
N THR A 268 28.05 -8.37 -8.89
CA THR A 268 27.88 -9.78 -8.50
C THR A 268 29.14 -10.29 -7.81
N GLY A 269 28.96 -11.01 -6.71
CA GLY A 269 30.04 -11.61 -5.92
C GLY A 269 29.74 -13.07 -5.56
N GLU A 270 30.49 -13.60 -4.60
CA GLU A 270 30.37 -15.00 -4.20
C GLU A 270 29.03 -15.28 -3.48
N LYS A 271 28.53 -14.34 -2.67
CA LYS A 271 27.25 -14.45 -1.94
C LYS A 271 26.24 -13.36 -2.30
N THR A 272 26.59 -12.53 -3.27
CA THR A 272 25.82 -11.34 -3.63
C THR A 272 25.51 -11.32 -5.11
N VAL A 273 24.40 -10.70 -5.48
CA VAL A 273 23.95 -10.54 -6.86
C VAL A 273 23.83 -9.05 -7.18
N SER A 274 24.20 -8.67 -8.40
CA SER A 274 23.97 -7.32 -8.89
C SER A 274 22.47 -7.04 -9.02
N VAL A 275 22.02 -5.87 -8.56
CA VAL A 275 20.63 -5.40 -8.79
C VAL A 275 20.28 -5.37 -10.27
N ASP A 276 21.25 -5.14 -11.15
CA ASP A 276 21.02 -5.07 -12.60
C ASP A 276 20.66 -6.43 -13.21
N ALA A 277 20.89 -7.55 -12.49
CA ALA A 277 20.50 -8.88 -12.92
C ALA A 277 18.98 -9.12 -12.93
N PHE A 278 18.22 -8.26 -12.24
CA PHE A 278 16.76 -8.37 -12.14
C PHE A 278 16.01 -7.61 -13.23
N GLU A 279 16.71 -6.93 -14.13
CA GLU A 279 16.12 -6.04 -15.14
C GLU A 279 15.27 -4.90 -14.51
N GLY A 280 14.63 -4.08 -15.34
CA GLY A 280 14.05 -2.81 -14.89
C GLY A 280 12.58 -2.83 -14.47
N ASN A 281 11.76 -3.75 -14.99
CA ASN A 281 10.30 -3.66 -14.88
C ASN A 281 9.71 -4.79 -14.02
N ASN A 282 9.95 -4.74 -12.72
CA ASN A 282 9.51 -5.78 -11.78
C ASN A 282 8.31 -5.32 -10.94
N LEU A 283 7.49 -6.28 -10.50
CA LEU A 283 6.60 -6.09 -9.36
C LEU A 283 7.41 -6.39 -8.09
N VAL A 284 7.65 -5.37 -7.24
CA VAL A 284 8.47 -5.51 -6.03
C VAL A 284 7.62 -5.35 -4.78
N LEU A 285 7.62 -6.35 -3.91
CA LEU A 285 6.99 -6.29 -2.60
C LEU A 285 8.10 -6.06 -1.57
N VAL A 286 7.99 -5.03 -0.74
CA VAL A 286 9.02 -4.70 0.27
C VAL A 286 8.43 -4.94 1.65
N ASP A 287 8.93 -5.96 2.33
CA ASP A 287 8.61 -6.18 3.74
C ASP A 287 9.48 -5.28 4.63
N GLU A 288 8.88 -4.82 5.73
CA GLU A 288 9.47 -3.84 6.65
C GLU A 288 10.06 -2.60 5.95
N GLY A 289 9.32 -2.02 5.01
CA GLY A 289 9.77 -0.91 4.14
C GLY A 289 10.21 0.39 4.85
N HIS A 290 10.04 0.48 6.17
CA HIS A 290 10.63 1.54 6.98
C HIS A 290 12.12 1.35 7.26
N ARG A 291 12.62 0.10 7.22
CA ARG A 291 14.06 -0.15 7.32
C ARG A 291 14.71 0.46 6.08
N GLY A 292 15.71 1.32 6.30
CA GLY A 292 16.25 2.16 5.21
C GLY A 292 16.27 3.67 5.48
N THR A 293 15.65 4.17 6.56
CA THR A 293 15.47 5.62 6.76
C THR A 293 16.38 6.30 7.79
N SER A 294 17.26 5.58 8.50
CA SER A 294 18.21 6.14 9.48
C SER A 294 19.48 5.28 9.69
N GLY A 295 20.67 5.76 9.30
CA GLY A 295 21.97 5.08 9.52
C GLY A 295 22.83 4.88 8.25
N ALA A 296 24.04 4.32 8.37
CA ALA A 296 24.99 4.15 7.26
C ALA A 296 24.79 2.84 6.45
N GLU A 297 24.65 1.67 7.10
CA GLU A 297 24.22 0.41 6.44
C GLU A 297 22.81 0.52 5.80
N VAL A 298 22.09 1.55 6.23
CA VAL A 298 20.70 1.84 5.92
C VAL A 298 20.55 2.58 4.58
N GLY A 299 21.61 3.28 4.12
CA GLY A 299 21.65 3.87 2.77
C GLY A 299 21.70 2.83 1.66
N HIS A 300 22.44 1.72 1.89
CA HIS A 300 22.54 0.62 0.93
C HIS A 300 21.18 -0.04 0.67
N TRP A 301 20.41 -0.33 1.74
CA TRP A 301 19.05 -0.84 1.63
C TRP A 301 18.19 0.06 0.73
N MET A 302 18.13 1.35 1.07
CA MET A 302 17.27 2.31 0.38
C MET A 302 17.69 2.45 -1.09
N GLN A 303 18.99 2.46 -1.37
CA GLN A 303 19.54 2.54 -2.73
C GLN A 303 19.16 1.30 -3.55
N MET A 304 19.41 0.09 -3.04
CA MET A 304 19.10 -1.16 -3.75
C MET A 304 17.60 -1.31 -3.99
N ARG A 305 16.78 -0.99 -2.98
CA ARG A 305 15.31 -0.96 -3.10
C ARG A 305 14.87 0.02 -4.18
N ASN A 306 15.36 1.27 -4.14
CA ASN A 306 14.95 2.27 -5.12
C ASN A 306 15.36 1.89 -6.56
N ARG A 307 16.53 1.25 -6.73
CA ARG A 307 16.97 0.74 -8.05
C ARG A 307 16.08 -0.39 -8.55
N LEU A 308 15.72 -1.36 -7.69
CA LEU A 308 14.83 -2.46 -8.08
C LEU A 308 13.41 -1.97 -8.45
N CYS A 309 12.95 -0.91 -7.80
CA CYS A 309 11.62 -0.35 -8.04
C CYS A 309 11.59 0.73 -9.14
N GLU A 310 12.71 1.04 -9.80
CA GLU A 310 12.83 2.26 -10.62
C GLU A 310 11.86 2.31 -11.81
N LYS A 311 11.74 1.21 -12.58
CA LYS A 311 10.87 1.19 -13.77
C LYS A 311 9.55 0.45 -13.56
N GLY A 312 9.52 -0.46 -12.58
CA GLY A 312 8.37 -1.30 -12.23
C GLY A 312 7.42 -0.71 -11.20
N PHE A 313 6.62 -1.58 -10.56
CA PHE A 313 5.63 -1.22 -9.55
C PHE A 313 6.03 -1.79 -8.20
N SER A 314 5.77 -1.06 -7.11
CA SER A 314 6.12 -1.50 -5.77
C SER A 314 4.98 -1.42 -4.75
N PHE A 315 4.89 -2.44 -3.91
CA PHE A 315 4.11 -2.42 -2.68
C PHE A 315 5.05 -2.43 -1.48
N GLU A 316 4.94 -1.46 -0.58
CA GLU A 316 5.76 -1.39 0.64
C GLU A 316 4.91 -1.60 1.90
N TYR A 317 5.36 -2.46 2.81
CA TYR A 317 4.62 -2.83 4.02
C TYR A 317 5.42 -2.44 5.26
N SER A 318 4.79 -1.73 6.21
CA SER A 318 5.49 -1.36 7.45
C SER A 318 4.54 -0.99 8.59
N ALA A 319 4.95 -1.30 9.82
CA ALA A 319 4.28 -0.81 11.03
C ALA A 319 4.71 0.61 11.45
N THR A 320 5.87 1.09 11.03
CA THR A 320 6.54 2.26 11.64
C THR A 320 6.87 3.38 10.65
N PHE A 321 6.19 3.45 9.49
CA PHE A 321 6.39 4.54 8.52
C PHE A 321 6.34 5.94 9.16
N GLY A 322 5.34 6.21 10.02
CA GLY A 322 5.24 7.50 10.70
C GLY A 322 6.42 7.83 11.63
N GLN A 323 7.06 6.82 12.22
CA GLN A 323 8.27 7.01 13.03
C GLN A 323 9.50 7.23 12.15
N ALA A 324 9.62 6.45 11.08
CA ALA A 324 10.70 6.54 10.10
C ALA A 324 10.78 7.91 9.41
N VAL A 325 9.64 8.46 8.97
CA VAL A 325 9.57 9.80 8.35
C VAL A 325 9.92 10.90 9.36
N LYS A 326 9.50 10.75 10.61
CA LYS A 326 9.85 11.70 11.68
C LYS A 326 11.35 11.69 11.98
N ALA A 327 12.00 10.52 11.90
CA ALA A 327 13.42 10.33 12.19
C ALA A 327 14.34 10.77 11.04
N SER A 328 13.93 10.57 9.78
CA SER A 328 14.73 10.94 8.60
C SER A 328 14.80 12.45 8.34
N GLY A 329 13.93 13.24 8.97
CA GLY A 329 13.87 14.68 8.77
C GLY A 329 13.43 15.10 7.35
N ASN A 330 13.12 14.13 6.48
CA ASN A 330 12.55 14.38 5.17
C ASN A 330 11.15 14.97 5.34
N LYS A 331 11.01 16.21 4.86
CA LYS A 331 9.76 16.95 4.83
C LYS A 331 8.87 16.47 3.71
#